data_AF-F9CXH1-F1
#
_entry.id   AF-F9CXH1-F1
#
_cell.length_a   1.000
_cell.length_b   1.000
_cell.length_c   1.000
_cell.angle_alpha   90.00
_cell.angle_beta   90.00
_cell.angle_gamma   90.00
#
_symmetry.space_group_name_H-M   'P 1'
#
loop_
_entity.id
_entity.type
_entity.pdbx_description
1 polymer ?
#
loop_
_entity_poly.entity_id
_entity_poly.type
_entity_poly.pdbx_seq_one_letter_code
_entity_poly.pdbx_strand_id
1 'polypeptide(L)'
;MVLLGVLAVFLYYESAQNTEKIKVQIPISEVTEIISEKLQIDSKTIAPSSIESSSSKCIGNADCFSGKVTKITDGDTIKVDERSIRFTLASAPEINTLEGKIAKDFVASICPVGSSVLVDEDDGQPEGSYGRILAVVYCNDVNLNEKILESGNAKISTLFCSESEFSDEPWVKKFGCTD
;
A
#
# COMPACT_ATOMS: atom_id res chain seq x y z
N MET A 1 38.32 0.34 -30.13
CA MET A 1 37.77 -0.90 -29.55
C MET A 1 36.77 -0.49 -28.48
N VAL A 2 35.48 -0.45 -28.81
CA VAL A 2 34.42 -0.15 -27.84
C VAL A 2 34.15 -1.44 -27.08
N LEU A 3 34.43 -1.47 -25.78
CA LEU A 3 33.98 -2.57 -24.91
C LEU A 3 32.45 -2.51 -24.85
N LEU A 4 31.77 -3.45 -25.49
CA LEU A 4 30.36 -3.75 -25.26
C LEU A 4 30.26 -4.44 -23.89
N GLY A 5 30.01 -3.65 -22.84
CA GLY A 5 29.71 -4.17 -21.51
C GLY A 5 28.30 -4.74 -21.46
N VAL A 6 28.17 -6.01 -21.09
CA VAL A 6 26.87 -6.65 -20.81
C VAL A 6 26.27 -5.95 -19.57
N LEU A 7 25.09 -5.35 -19.69
CA LEU A 7 24.38 -4.84 -18.52
C LEU A 7 23.97 -6.03 -17.62
N ALA A 8 24.24 -5.91 -16.32
CA ALA A 8 23.84 -6.86 -15.30
C ALA A 8 22.94 -6.18 -14.27
N VAL A 9 22.02 -6.93 -13.68
CA VAL A 9 21.11 -6.46 -12.63
C VAL A 9 21.57 -6.99 -11.28
N PHE A 10 21.48 -6.15 -10.24
CA PHE A 10 21.83 -6.53 -8.87
C PHE A 10 20.58 -6.80 -8.04
N LEU A 11 20.49 -7.99 -7.47
CA LEU A 11 19.42 -8.37 -6.54
C LEU A 11 20.02 -8.67 -5.16
N TYR A 12 19.20 -8.55 -4.12
CA TYR A 12 19.58 -8.88 -2.75
C TYR A 12 18.76 -10.07 -2.28
N TYR A 13 19.43 -11.12 -1.81
CA TYR A 13 18.79 -12.33 -1.29
C TYR A 13 19.22 -12.60 0.15
N GLU A 14 18.30 -13.15 0.95
CA GLU A 14 18.51 -13.48 2.36
C GLU A 14 18.51 -15.00 2.49
N SER A 15 19.66 -15.58 2.86
CA SER A 15 19.80 -17.04 2.93
C SER A 15 19.25 -17.56 4.26
N ALA A 16 18.59 -18.72 4.24
CA ALA A 16 17.93 -19.31 5.41
C ALA A 16 18.87 -19.68 6.59
N GLN A 17 20.18 -19.51 6.44
CA GLN A 17 21.17 -19.85 7.46
C GLN A 17 22.12 -18.69 7.84
N ASN A 18 21.92 -17.46 7.33
CA ASN A 18 22.70 -16.30 7.75
C ASN A 18 21.96 -14.98 7.45
N THR A 19 21.81 -14.10 8.44
CA THR A 19 21.07 -12.82 8.38
C THR A 19 21.85 -11.68 7.71
N GLU A 20 22.74 -11.98 6.78
CA GLU A 20 23.48 -10.98 6.01
C GLU A 20 22.95 -10.98 4.56
N LYS A 21 22.47 -9.84 4.07
CA LYS A 21 21.90 -9.70 2.73
C LYS A 21 23.00 -9.86 1.68
N ILE A 22 22.91 -10.91 0.86
CA ILE A 22 23.89 -11.21 -0.18
C ILE A 22 23.51 -10.47 -1.46
N LYS A 23 24.45 -9.70 -2.01
CA LYS A 23 24.31 -9.02 -3.30
C LYS A 23 24.66 -10.00 -4.43
N VAL A 24 23.69 -10.31 -5.28
CA VAL A 24 23.85 -11.18 -6.44
C VAL A 24 23.88 -10.33 -7.71
N GLN A 25 24.85 -10.59 -8.58
CA GLN A 25 24.95 -9.95 -9.90
C GLN A 25 24.62 -10.97 -10.97
N ILE A 26 23.59 -10.69 -11.78
CA ILE A 26 23.13 -11.63 -12.82
C ILE A 26 23.08 -10.88 -14.16
N PRO A 27 23.56 -11.48 -15.27
CA PRO A 27 23.42 -10.91 -16.61
C PRO A 27 21.94 -10.73 -16.97
N ILE A 28 21.61 -9.63 -17.65
CA ILE A 28 20.22 -9.35 -18.05
C ILE A 28 19.64 -10.47 -18.94
N SER A 29 20.46 -11.09 -19.80
CA SER A 29 20.01 -12.16 -20.71
C SER A 29 19.46 -13.38 -19.98
N GLU A 30 20.02 -13.70 -18.81
CA GLU A 30 19.61 -14.87 -18.00
C GLU A 30 18.30 -14.59 -17.26
N VAL A 31 18.09 -13.34 -16.84
CA VAL A 31 16.81 -12.89 -16.25
C VAL A 31 15.68 -12.95 -17.27
N THR A 32 15.93 -12.58 -18.53
CA THR A 32 14.91 -12.61 -19.59
C THR A 32 14.49 -14.02 -19.99
N GLU A 33 15.40 -15.00 -19.94
CA GLU A 33 15.05 -16.41 -20.19
C GLU A 33 14.19 -16.99 -19.06
N ILE A 34 14.51 -16.70 -17.78
CA ILE A 34 13.73 -17.16 -16.62
C ILE A 34 12.29 -16.60 -16.65
N ILE A 35 12.12 -15.33 -17.01
CA ILE A 35 10.80 -14.70 -17.12
C ILE A 35 9.99 -15.35 -18.26
N SER A 36 10.65 -15.65 -19.38
CA SER A 36 10.00 -16.27 -20.55
C SER A 36 9.56 -17.71 -20.27
N GLU A 37 10.37 -18.50 -19.55
CA GLU A 37 10.05 -19.89 -19.22
C GLU A 37 8.90 -20.00 -18.19
N LYS A 38 8.77 -19.04 -17.27
CA LYS A 38 7.72 -19.05 -16.24
C LYS A 38 6.37 -18.47 -16.69
N LEU A 39 6.31 -17.69 -17.77
CA LEU A 39 5.09 -16.97 -18.16
C LEU A 39 4.39 -17.48 -19.43
N GLN A 40 4.95 -18.40 -20.23
CA GLN A 40 4.33 -18.95 -21.46
C GLN A 40 3.58 -17.88 -22.31
N ILE A 41 4.27 -16.81 -22.71
CA ILE A 41 3.69 -15.78 -23.59
C ILE A 41 4.31 -15.93 -24.98
N ASP A 42 3.55 -16.48 -25.92
CA ASP A 42 3.92 -16.51 -27.34
C ASP A 42 3.89 -15.08 -27.92
N SER A 43 5.08 -14.56 -28.25
CA SER A 43 5.34 -13.18 -28.70
C SER A 43 4.95 -12.90 -30.15
N LYS A 44 3.81 -13.42 -30.62
CA LYS A 44 3.38 -13.22 -32.01
C LYS A 44 1.88 -13.01 -32.14
N THR A 45 1.46 -11.77 -31.86
CA THR A 45 0.43 -10.97 -32.57
C THR A 45 -0.28 -10.06 -31.57
N ILE A 46 0.32 -8.93 -31.19
CA ILE A 46 -0.44 -7.77 -30.69
C ILE A 46 0.23 -6.50 -31.25
N ALA A 47 -0.51 -5.78 -32.09
CA ALA A 47 -0.19 -4.44 -32.56
C ALA A 47 -0.04 -3.47 -31.36
N PRO A 48 0.62 -2.30 -31.47
CA PRO A 48 0.76 -1.39 -30.35
C PRO A 48 -0.59 -0.70 -30.08
N SER A 49 -1.51 -1.40 -29.42
CA SER A 49 -2.65 -0.82 -28.75
C SER A 49 -2.20 -0.47 -27.34
N SER A 50 -2.18 0.83 -27.07
CA SER A 50 -2.29 1.43 -25.74
C SER A 50 -2.96 0.50 -24.73
N ILE A 51 -2.18 -0.09 -23.82
CA ILE A 51 -2.72 -0.57 -22.55
C ILE A 51 -2.60 0.60 -21.59
N GLU A 52 -3.50 1.57 -21.78
CA GLU A 52 -4.10 2.20 -20.61
C GLU A 52 -5.12 1.20 -20.06
N SER A 53 -4.79 0.60 -18.92
CA SER A 53 -5.81 0.19 -17.97
C SER A 53 -5.30 0.54 -16.57
N SER A 54 -5.18 1.84 -16.29
CA SER A 54 -5.30 2.29 -14.92
C SER A 54 -6.73 2.01 -14.50
N SER A 55 -6.99 0.80 -13.99
CA SER A 55 -8.13 0.62 -13.10
C SER A 55 -7.97 1.67 -12.01
N SER A 56 -8.87 2.65 -11.96
CA SER A 56 -8.98 3.53 -10.81
C SER A 56 -9.05 2.62 -9.59
N LYS A 57 -8.03 2.67 -8.74
CA LYS A 57 -7.92 1.80 -7.57
C LYS A 57 -9.00 2.10 -6.52
N CYS A 58 -9.60 3.27 -6.63
CA CYS A 58 -10.76 3.66 -5.86
C CYS A 58 -12.00 2.88 -6.27
N ILE A 59 -12.81 2.54 -5.29
CA ILE A 59 -14.15 1.99 -5.47
C ILE A 59 -15.18 3.06 -5.08
N GLY A 60 -16.46 2.78 -5.28
CA GLY A 60 -17.50 3.69 -4.80
C GLY A 60 -17.67 4.99 -5.60
N ASN A 61 -18.30 5.98 -4.97
CA ASN A 61 -18.66 7.28 -5.55
C ASN A 61 -18.19 8.50 -4.73
N ALA A 62 -17.62 8.30 -3.55
CA ALA A 62 -17.06 9.32 -2.67
C ALA A 62 -15.74 9.88 -3.21
N ASP A 63 -15.11 10.80 -2.47
CA ASP A 63 -13.90 11.46 -2.98
C ASP A 63 -12.75 10.46 -3.15
N CYS A 64 -12.32 10.31 -4.40
CA CYS A 64 -11.08 9.63 -4.77
C CYS A 64 -10.07 10.67 -5.26
N PHE A 65 -8.94 10.82 -4.55
CA PHE A 65 -7.93 11.82 -4.91
C PHE A 65 -6.52 11.40 -4.55
N SER A 66 -5.55 11.94 -5.30
CA SER A 66 -4.14 11.83 -4.96
C SER A 66 -3.62 13.10 -4.29
N GLY A 67 -2.62 12.94 -3.41
CA GLY A 67 -1.97 14.06 -2.74
C GLY A 67 -0.64 13.68 -2.11
N LYS A 68 -0.03 14.60 -1.37
CA LYS A 68 1.23 14.34 -0.65
C LYS A 68 1.01 14.24 0.84
N VAL A 69 1.66 13.27 1.47
CA VAL A 69 1.69 13.19 2.94
C VAL A 69 2.47 14.38 3.48
N THR A 70 1.81 15.27 4.21
CA THR A 70 2.43 16.44 4.84
C THR A 70 2.73 16.22 6.32
N LYS A 71 2.04 15.27 6.96
CA LYS A 71 2.22 14.93 8.37
C LYS A 71 1.72 13.52 8.68
N ILE A 72 2.40 12.82 9.58
CA ILE A 72 1.85 11.66 10.28
C ILE A 72 1.34 12.13 11.64
N THR A 73 0.04 12.10 11.86
CA THR A 73 -0.57 12.64 13.09
C THR A 73 -0.42 11.62 14.22
N ASP A 74 -0.93 10.42 14.02
CA ASP A 74 -0.88 9.27 14.93
C ASP A 74 -0.78 7.96 14.13
N GLY A 75 -1.14 6.81 14.72
CA GLY A 75 -1.03 5.51 14.08
C GLY A 75 -2.06 5.26 12.98
N ASP A 76 -3.18 5.96 12.95
CA ASP A 76 -4.27 5.70 12.00
C ASP A 76 -4.80 6.99 11.36
N THR A 77 -4.09 8.10 11.52
CA THR A 77 -4.43 9.40 10.97
C THR A 77 -3.18 10.06 10.36
N ILE A 78 -3.29 10.43 9.09
CA ILE A 78 -2.27 11.19 8.36
C ILE A 78 -2.87 12.50 7.82
N LYS A 79 -2.01 13.45 7.44
CA LYS A 79 -2.40 14.64 6.70
C LYS A 79 -1.93 14.51 5.27
N VAL A 80 -2.85 14.60 4.32
CA VAL A 80 -2.61 14.59 2.88
C VAL A 80 -2.95 15.97 2.35
N ASP A 81 -1.93 16.67 1.86
CA ASP A 81 -1.96 18.11 1.62
C ASP A 81 -2.47 18.85 2.86
N GLU A 82 -3.65 19.48 2.78
CA GLU A 82 -4.31 20.16 3.89
C GLU A 82 -5.40 19.34 4.59
N ARG A 83 -5.70 18.13 4.11
CA ARG A 83 -6.81 17.29 4.58
C ARG A 83 -6.35 16.25 5.59
N SER A 84 -7.09 16.07 6.67
CA SER A 84 -6.83 15.03 7.66
C SER A 84 -7.56 13.76 7.27
N ILE A 85 -6.81 12.68 7.07
CA ILE A 85 -7.33 11.39 6.62
C ILE A 85 -7.16 10.39 7.76
N ARG A 86 -8.27 9.82 8.21
CA ARG A 86 -8.29 8.72 9.18
C ARG A 86 -8.56 7.41 8.44
N PHE A 87 -7.81 6.38 8.79
CA PHE A 87 -7.93 5.07 8.18
C PHE A 87 -9.30 4.47 8.51
N THR A 88 -10.12 4.23 7.49
CA THR A 88 -11.37 3.50 7.68
C THR A 88 -11.07 2.07 8.13
N LEU A 89 -11.92 1.57 9.02
CA LEU A 89 -11.88 0.23 9.61
C LEU A 89 -10.61 -0.17 10.38
N ALA A 90 -9.55 0.65 10.43
CA ALA A 90 -8.33 0.37 11.18
C ALA A 90 -8.12 1.42 12.28
N SER A 91 -8.06 0.97 13.54
CA SER A 91 -7.87 1.84 14.70
C SER A 91 -6.58 1.50 15.46
N ALA A 92 -5.67 2.46 15.53
CA ALA A 92 -4.44 2.38 16.31
C ALA A 92 -4.68 2.84 17.76
N PRO A 93 -3.81 2.47 18.71
CA PRO A 93 -3.81 3.03 20.06
C PRO A 93 -3.56 4.54 20.07
N GLU A 94 -4.04 5.21 21.11
CA GLU A 94 -3.90 6.67 21.28
C GLU A 94 -2.43 7.12 21.31
N ILE A 95 -2.13 8.25 20.66
CA ILE A 95 -0.76 8.74 20.45
C ILE A 95 0.01 9.06 21.75
N ASN A 96 -0.70 9.26 22.85
CA ASN A 96 -0.10 9.49 24.17
C ASN A 96 0.42 8.20 24.84
N THR A 97 0.13 7.03 24.27
CA THR A 97 0.63 5.72 24.71
C THR A 97 1.95 5.35 24.03
N LEU A 98 2.62 4.29 24.51
CA LEU A 98 3.83 3.77 23.85
C LEU A 98 3.44 3.09 22.52
N GLU A 99 2.37 2.31 22.54
CA GLU A 99 1.85 1.57 21.41
C GLU A 99 1.40 2.50 20.29
N GLY A 100 0.78 3.64 20.62
CA GLY A 100 0.39 4.65 19.63
C GLY A 100 1.59 5.31 18.95
N LYS A 101 2.70 5.50 19.66
CA LYS A 101 3.97 6.00 19.07
C LYS A 101 4.58 4.96 18.14
N ILE A 102 4.59 3.69 18.54
CA ILE A 102 5.07 2.58 17.69
C ILE A 102 4.22 2.47 16.42
N ALA A 103 2.90 2.57 16.54
CA ALA A 103 1.99 2.56 15.39
C ALA A 103 2.25 3.72 14.42
N LYS A 104 2.46 4.93 14.97
CA LYS A 104 2.84 6.10 14.18
C LYS A 104 4.18 5.92 13.45
N ASP A 105 5.20 5.41 14.14
CA ASP A 105 6.52 5.17 13.54
C ASP A 105 6.44 4.09 12.46
N PHE A 106 5.61 3.06 12.66
CA PHE A 106 5.33 2.04 11.65
C PHE A 106 4.72 2.65 10.39
N VAL A 107 3.68 3.49 10.52
CA VAL A 107 3.09 4.21 9.37
C VAL A 107 4.14 5.09 8.67
N ALA A 108 4.94 5.83 9.43
CA ALA A 108 5.99 6.69 8.88
C ALA A 108 7.08 5.89 8.12
N SER A 109 7.32 4.64 8.50
CA SER A 109 8.30 3.76 7.83
C SER A 109 7.83 3.28 6.46
N ILE A 110 6.52 3.10 6.26
CA ILE A 110 5.92 2.67 4.99
C ILE A 110 5.61 3.87 4.11
N CYS A 111 5.05 4.93 4.71
CA CYS A 111 4.58 6.11 4.02
C CYS A 111 5.11 7.39 4.67
N PRO A 112 6.40 7.71 4.49
CA PRO A 112 7.01 8.88 5.10
C PRO A 112 6.43 10.18 4.54
N VAL A 113 6.59 11.28 5.29
CA VAL A 113 6.26 12.64 4.83
C VAL A 113 6.93 12.92 3.49
N GLY A 114 6.16 13.45 2.53
CA GLY A 114 6.55 13.70 1.15
C GLY A 114 6.11 12.62 0.16
N SER A 115 5.68 11.45 0.65
CA SER A 115 5.16 10.36 -0.18
C SER A 115 3.90 10.78 -0.91
N SER A 116 3.73 10.28 -2.14
CA SER A 116 2.48 10.44 -2.90
C SER A 116 1.55 9.30 -2.53
N VAL A 117 0.29 9.64 -2.25
CA VAL A 117 -0.75 8.68 -1.87
C VAL A 117 -1.98 8.86 -2.74
N LEU A 118 -2.71 7.76 -2.92
CA LEU A 118 -4.10 7.77 -3.35
C LEU A 118 -4.98 7.54 -2.12
N VAL A 119 -6.01 8.38 -1.98
CA VAL A 119 -7.02 8.33 -0.93
C VAL A 119 -8.33 7.94 -1.58
N ASP A 120 -8.97 6.91 -1.04
CA ASP A 120 -10.26 6.38 -1.44
C ASP A 120 -11.22 6.55 -0.26
N GLU A 121 -12.04 7.61 -0.27
CA GLU A 121 -12.99 7.91 0.80
C GLU A 121 -14.08 6.83 0.88
N ASP A 122 -14.49 6.51 2.10
CA ASP A 122 -15.54 5.53 2.38
C ASP A 122 -16.93 6.08 2.07
N ASP A 123 -17.59 5.52 1.04
CA ASP A 123 -18.97 5.83 0.63
C ASP A 123 -20.00 5.75 1.77
N GLY A 124 -19.76 4.87 2.74
CA GLY A 124 -20.66 4.64 3.86
C GLY A 124 -20.57 5.70 4.96
N GLN A 125 -19.46 6.46 4.96
CA GLN A 125 -19.14 7.43 6.00
C GLN A 125 -18.51 8.71 5.42
N PRO A 126 -19.11 9.33 4.38
CA PRO A 126 -18.56 10.53 3.74
C PRO A 126 -18.52 11.69 4.73
N GLU A 127 -17.53 12.57 4.61
CA GLU A 127 -17.23 13.67 5.54
C GLU A 127 -16.74 13.23 6.95
N GLY A 128 -16.73 11.91 7.21
CA GLY A 128 -16.24 11.25 8.41
C GLY A 128 -16.71 11.87 9.73
N SER A 129 -15.80 11.98 10.71
CA SER A 129 -16.09 12.58 12.02
C SER A 129 -15.08 13.66 12.39
N TYR A 130 -15.58 14.77 12.93
CA TYR A 130 -14.77 15.91 13.40
C TYR A 130 -13.89 16.56 12.31
N GLY A 131 -14.39 16.62 11.07
CA GLY A 131 -13.69 17.24 9.93
C GLY A 131 -12.53 16.40 9.37
N ARG A 132 -12.58 15.08 9.56
CA ARG A 132 -11.62 14.11 9.00
C ARG A 132 -12.32 13.25 7.97
N ILE A 133 -11.65 13.00 6.85
CA ILE A 133 -12.08 12.05 5.82
C ILE A 133 -11.77 10.64 6.32
N LEU A 134 -12.74 9.72 6.26
CA LEU A 134 -12.50 8.29 6.50
C LEU A 134 -12.20 7.61 5.17
N ALA A 135 -11.06 6.95 5.06
CA ALA A 135 -10.60 6.43 3.77
C ALA A 135 -9.68 5.22 3.87
N VAL A 136 -9.57 4.47 2.78
CA VAL A 136 -8.42 3.62 2.51
C VAL A 136 -7.31 4.46 1.87
N VAL A 137 -6.09 4.33 2.39
CA VAL A 137 -4.92 5.06 1.88
C VAL A 137 -3.96 4.09 1.20
N TYR A 138 -3.63 4.39 -0.05
CA TYR A 138 -2.62 3.68 -0.81
C TYR A 138 -1.36 4.52 -0.95
N CYS A 139 -0.24 4.03 -0.43
CA CYS A 139 1.05 4.68 -0.53
C CYS A 139 2.01 3.83 -1.36
N ASN A 140 2.46 4.34 -2.52
CA ASN A 140 3.23 3.55 -3.49
C ASN A 140 2.58 2.19 -3.79
N ASP A 141 1.28 2.21 -4.07
CA ASP A 141 0.43 1.04 -4.28
C ASP A 141 0.22 0.08 -3.10
N VAL A 142 0.79 0.37 -1.94
CA VAL A 142 0.58 -0.41 -0.71
C VAL A 142 -0.65 0.10 0.04
N ASN A 143 -1.59 -0.78 0.38
CA ASN A 143 -2.73 -0.45 1.27
C ASN A 143 -2.21 -0.26 2.71
N LEU A 144 -2.23 0.98 3.18
CA LEU A 144 -1.70 1.35 4.48
C LEU A 144 -2.59 0.87 5.64
N ASN A 145 -3.91 0.85 5.43
CA ASN A 145 -4.91 0.36 6.39
C ASN A 145 -4.70 -1.15 6.65
N GLU A 146 -4.48 -1.93 5.59
CA GLU A 146 -4.15 -3.35 5.71
C GLU A 146 -2.81 -3.55 6.44
N LYS A 147 -1.76 -2.82 6.05
CA LYS A 147 -0.42 -3.03 6.62
C LYS A 147 -0.37 -2.77 8.12
N ILE A 148 -1.09 -1.77 8.61
CA ILE A 148 -1.11 -1.50 10.04
C ILE A 148 -1.83 -2.59 10.83
N LEU A 149 -2.88 -3.20 10.27
CA LEU A 149 -3.54 -4.37 10.86
C LEU A 149 -2.63 -5.60 10.83
N GLU A 150 -1.96 -5.88 9.71
CA GLU A 150 -1.02 -7.01 9.57
C GLU A 150 0.14 -6.94 10.54
N SER A 151 0.61 -5.73 10.87
CA SER A 151 1.69 -5.53 11.83
C SER A 151 1.25 -5.66 13.30
N GLY A 152 -0.06 -5.70 13.58
CA GLY A 152 -0.61 -5.68 14.93
C GLY A 152 -0.56 -4.31 15.62
N ASN A 153 -0.23 -3.24 14.89
CA ASN A 153 -0.20 -1.87 15.40
C ASN A 153 -1.57 -1.17 15.37
N ALA A 154 -2.58 -1.81 14.78
CA ALA A 154 -3.98 -1.40 14.82
C ALA A 154 -4.89 -2.62 15.00
N LYS A 155 -6.15 -2.35 15.33
CA LYS A 155 -7.24 -3.33 15.40
C LYS A 155 -8.32 -2.97 14.41
N ILE A 156 -9.00 -3.98 13.88
CA ILE A 156 -10.18 -3.77 13.04
C ILE A 156 -11.30 -3.12 13.86
N SER A 157 -11.95 -2.10 13.32
CA SER A 157 -13.10 -1.44 13.92
C SER A 157 -14.39 -2.13 13.51
N THR A 158 -14.71 -3.24 14.18
CA THR A 158 -15.88 -4.08 13.80
C THR A 158 -17.22 -3.37 13.89
N LEU A 159 -17.30 -2.26 14.63
CA LEU A 159 -18.50 -1.44 14.77
C LEU A 159 -18.97 -0.84 13.43
N PHE A 160 -18.05 -0.59 12.50
CA PHE A 160 -18.34 0.09 11.23
C PHE A 160 -18.38 -0.87 10.02
N CYS A 161 -18.31 -2.19 10.24
CA CYS A 161 -18.36 -3.18 9.16
C CYS A 161 -19.70 -3.16 8.38
N SER A 162 -20.80 -2.75 9.00
CA SER A 162 -22.09 -2.66 8.29
C SER A 162 -22.26 -1.35 7.53
N GLU A 163 -21.39 -0.38 7.78
CA GLU A 163 -21.47 0.96 7.20
C GLU A 163 -20.48 1.09 6.04
N SER A 164 -19.25 0.62 6.23
CA SER A 164 -18.16 0.79 5.27
C SER A 164 -18.31 -0.08 4.02
N GLU A 165 -18.12 0.50 2.83
CA GLU A 165 -18.11 -0.24 1.57
C GLU A 165 -16.93 -1.22 1.47
N PHE A 166 -15.85 -0.96 2.21
CA PHE A 166 -14.66 -1.81 2.23
C PHE A 166 -14.85 -3.09 3.05
N SER A 167 -16.00 -3.29 3.68
CA SER A 167 -16.21 -4.39 4.63
C SER A 167 -16.13 -5.77 3.98
N ASP A 168 -16.38 -5.82 2.67
CA ASP A 168 -16.27 -7.04 1.87
C ASP A 168 -14.84 -7.35 1.38
N GLU A 169 -13.89 -6.43 1.58
CA GLU A 169 -12.53 -6.60 1.12
C GLU A 169 -11.81 -7.76 1.85
N PRO A 170 -10.97 -8.55 1.14
CA PRO A 170 -10.29 -9.70 1.74
C PRO A 170 -9.45 -9.35 2.97
N TRP A 171 -8.79 -8.20 2.97
CA TRP A 171 -7.99 -7.73 4.10
C TRP A 171 -8.87 -7.45 5.32
N VAL A 172 -10.08 -6.93 5.14
CA VAL A 172 -11.00 -6.66 6.25
C VAL A 172 -11.59 -7.96 6.81
N LYS A 173 -12.07 -8.86 5.94
CA LYS A 173 -12.64 -10.16 6.37
C LYS A 173 -11.61 -10.99 7.14
N LYS A 174 -10.34 -10.92 6.76
CA LYS A 174 -9.21 -11.56 7.47
C LYS A 174 -9.10 -11.12 8.94
N PHE A 175 -9.45 -9.86 9.27
CA PHE A 175 -9.29 -9.33 10.62
C PHE A 175 -10.57 -9.32 11.46
N GLY A 176 -11.76 -9.50 10.87
CA GLY A 176 -12.97 -9.79 11.64
C GLY A 176 -14.26 -9.07 11.24
N CYS A 177 -14.32 -8.37 10.10
CA CYS A 177 -15.62 -8.08 9.51
C CYS A 177 -16.15 -9.37 8.86
N THR A 178 -16.99 -10.09 9.60
CA THR A 178 -17.69 -11.27 9.11
C THR A 178 -19.17 -10.94 8.97
N ASP A 179 -19.73 -11.31 7.82
CA ASP A 179 -21.15 -11.15 7.47
C ASP A 179 -22.11 -11.85 8.45
#